data_AF-A0A0T6B496-F1
#
_entry.id   AF-A0A0T6B496-F1
#
_cell.length_a   1.000
_cell.length_b   1.000
_cell.length_c   1.000
_cell.angle_alpha   90.00
_cell.angle_beta   90.00
_cell.angle_gamma   90.00
#
_symmetry.space_group_name_H-M   'P 1'
#
loop_
_entity.id
_entity.type
_entity.pdbx_description
1 polymer ?
#
loop_
_entity_poly.entity_id
_entity_poly.type
_entity_poly.pdbx_seq_one_letter_code
_entity_poly.pdbx_strand_id
1 'polypeptide(L)'
;MQRLSISKGHAFILVFSVSSRQSLEELKPIWELIKEIKGPDLSQIPIMLVGNKCDESAELKEVSTSEGQAQAANWGVNFMETSAKTNHNVKQLFQELLNMEKSRNVFLILVFFKQRKLVNEGIIKLKRYF
;
A
#
# COMPACT_ATOMS: atom_id res chain seq x y z
N MET A 1 -7.32 15.80 6.68
CA MET A 1 -8.04 14.62 6.15
C MET A 1 -7.30 13.30 6.37
N GLN A 2 -5.98 13.21 6.16
CA GLN A 2 -5.21 11.96 6.29
C GLN A 2 -5.29 11.27 7.67
N ARG A 3 -5.17 12.01 8.78
CA ARG A 3 -5.30 11.43 10.14
C ARG A 3 -6.62 10.71 10.37
N LEU A 4 -7.75 11.26 9.90
CA LEU A 4 -9.07 10.65 10.05
C LEU A 4 -9.17 9.35 9.24
N SER A 5 -8.59 9.32 8.04
CA SER A 5 -8.50 8.12 7.23
C SER A 5 -7.69 7.04 7.94
N ILE A 6 -6.55 7.38 8.53
CA ILE A 6 -5.74 6.42 9.30
C ILE A 6 -6.47 5.95 10.55
N SER A 7 -7.05 6.87 11.32
CA SER A 7 -7.78 6.53 12.56
C SER A 7 -8.91 5.52 12.30
N LYS A 8 -9.70 5.72 11.24
CA LYS A 8 -10.83 4.85 10.88
C LYS A 8 -10.50 3.66 9.99
N GLY A 9 -9.31 3.62 9.38
CA GLY A 9 -8.90 2.54 8.49
C GLY A 9 -8.61 1.26 9.24
N HIS A 10 -9.03 0.12 8.70
CA HIS A 10 -8.74 -1.21 9.28
C HIS A 10 -7.57 -1.90 8.59
N ALA A 11 -7.20 -1.42 7.41
CA ALA A 11 -6.20 -2.02 6.55
C ALA A 11 -5.52 -0.92 5.70
N PHE A 12 -4.23 -1.08 5.41
CA PHE A 12 -3.44 -0.10 4.68
C PHE A 12 -2.65 -0.72 3.52
N ILE A 13 -2.68 -0.03 2.38
CA ILE A 13 -1.80 -0.32 1.25
C ILE A 13 -0.93 0.92 1.04
N LEU A 14 0.38 0.74 1.11
CA LEU A 14 1.39 1.77 0.91
C LEU A 14 2.02 1.55 -0.46
N VAL A 15 1.71 2.41 -1.43
CA VAL A 15 2.12 2.19 -2.83
C VAL A 15 3.23 3.16 -3.22
N PHE A 16 4.31 2.63 -3.80
CA PHE A 16 5.35 3.40 -4.49
C PHE A 16 5.50 2.91 -5.94
N SER A 17 6.24 3.65 -6.76
CA SER A 17 6.57 3.28 -8.14
C SER A 17 7.98 2.67 -8.17
N VAL A 18 8.16 1.50 -8.77
CA VAL A 18 9.51 0.88 -8.88
C VAL A 18 10.51 1.75 -9.66
N SER A 19 10.02 2.64 -10.53
CA SER A 19 10.77 3.67 -11.25
C SER A 19 10.97 4.99 -10.52
N SER A 20 10.62 5.08 -9.23
CA SER A 20 10.84 6.31 -8.48
C SER A 20 11.21 5.99 -7.04
N ARG A 21 12.51 6.06 -6.74
CA ARG A 21 13.02 5.95 -5.36
C ARG A 21 12.42 7.00 -4.46
N GLN A 22 12.24 8.22 -4.97
CA GLN A 22 11.59 9.29 -4.23
C GLN A 22 10.18 8.88 -3.75
N SER A 23 9.41 8.15 -4.55
CA SER A 23 8.08 7.71 -4.14
C SER A 23 8.09 6.70 -2.98
N LEU A 24 9.17 5.91 -2.83
CA LEU A 24 9.36 5.03 -1.66
C LEU A 24 9.72 5.87 -0.42
N GLU A 25 10.59 6.85 -0.58
CA GLU A 25 11.00 7.78 0.49
C GLU A 25 9.81 8.59 1.03
N GLU A 26 8.90 9.02 0.15
CA GLU A 26 7.67 9.75 0.51
C GLU A 26 6.68 8.92 1.34
N LEU A 27 6.84 7.59 1.42
CA LEU A 27 6.02 6.75 2.30
C LEU A 27 6.47 6.80 3.76
N LYS A 28 7.73 7.18 4.05
CA LYS A 28 8.26 7.21 5.43
C LYS A 28 7.43 8.11 6.37
N PRO A 29 7.06 9.36 6.01
CA PRO A 29 6.22 10.18 6.86
C PRO A 29 4.82 9.59 7.11
N ILE A 30 4.24 8.91 6.12
CA ILE A 30 2.93 8.27 6.25
C ILE A 30 3.03 7.05 7.18
N TRP A 31 4.11 6.28 7.07
CA TRP A 31 4.39 5.15 7.95
C TRP A 31 4.52 5.58 9.42
N GLU A 32 5.27 6.64 9.70
CA GLU A 32 5.37 7.21 11.05
C GLU A 32 4.01 7.66 11.58
N LEU A 33 3.18 8.28 10.73
CA LEU A 33 1.84 8.71 11.12
C LEU A 33 0.88 7.54 11.39
N ILE A 34 1.03 6.42 10.68
CA ILE A 34 0.25 5.19 10.95
C ILE A 34 0.62 4.65 12.34
N LYS A 35 1.91 4.52 12.65
CA LYS A 35 2.40 4.09 13.97
C LYS A 35 1.90 5.02 15.08
N GLU A 36 1.92 6.33 14.86
CA GLU A 36 1.45 7.31 15.84
C GLU A 36 -0.05 7.12 16.16
N ILE A 37 -0.88 6.90 15.14
CA ILE A 37 -2.35 6.87 15.30
C ILE A 37 -2.86 5.50 15.72
N LYS A 38 -2.28 4.42 15.20
CA LYS A 38 -2.69 3.04 15.50
C LYS A 38 -2.00 2.45 16.72
N GLY A 39 -0.93 3.10 17.19
CA GLY A 39 -0.10 2.61 18.28
C GLY A 39 1.05 1.74 17.76
N PRO A 40 1.95 1.32 18.68
CA PRO A 40 3.18 0.62 18.32
C PRO A 40 2.96 -0.83 17.88
N ASP A 41 1.88 -1.47 18.32
CA ASP A 41 1.54 -2.84 17.90
C ASP A 41 0.65 -2.82 16.66
N LEU A 42 1.29 -2.99 15.50
CA LEU A 42 0.63 -3.08 14.20
C LEU A 42 0.36 -4.54 13.77
N SER A 43 0.68 -5.54 14.60
CA SER A 43 0.64 -6.96 14.23
C SER A 43 -0.75 -7.48 13.86
N GLN A 44 -1.80 -6.79 14.30
CA GLN A 44 -3.20 -7.12 14.00
C GLN A 44 -3.80 -6.29 12.86
N ILE A 45 -3.04 -5.34 12.29
CA ILE A 45 -3.52 -4.47 11.22
C ILE A 45 -2.91 -4.97 9.91
N PRO A 46 -3.72 -5.39 8.92
CA PRO A 46 -3.23 -5.73 7.60
C PRO A 46 -2.56 -4.52 6.93
N ILE A 47 -1.26 -4.62 6.68
CA ILE A 47 -0.48 -3.60 5.97
C ILE A 47 0.34 -4.26 4.87
N MET A 48 0.24 -3.71 3.65
CA MET A 48 1.03 -4.16 2.50
C MET A 48 1.80 -2.98 1.90
N LEU A 49 3.11 -3.13 1.77
CA LEU A 49 3.95 -2.29 0.92
C LEU A 49 3.87 -2.79 -0.54
N VAL A 50 3.61 -1.89 -1.47
CA VAL A 50 3.39 -2.25 -2.88
C VAL A 50 4.31 -1.47 -3.80
N GLY A 51 5.18 -2.20 -4.51
CA GLY A 51 5.94 -1.68 -5.63
C GLY A 51 5.12 -1.76 -6.92
N ASN A 52 4.47 -0.67 -7.32
CA ASN A 52 3.67 -0.61 -8.53
C ASN A 52 4.52 -0.31 -9.78
N LYS A 53 3.97 -0.58 -10.97
CA LYS A 53 4.61 -0.47 -12.29
C LYS A 53 5.74 -1.47 -12.50
N CYS A 54 5.62 -2.67 -11.94
CA CYS A 54 6.65 -3.71 -12.10
C CYS A 54 6.86 -4.17 -13.55
N ASP A 55 5.98 -3.77 -14.48
CA ASP A 55 6.07 -3.97 -15.93
C ASP A 55 7.09 -3.07 -16.64
N GLU A 56 7.60 -2.03 -15.98
CA GLU A 56 8.66 -1.19 -16.54
C GLU A 56 9.97 -1.99 -16.70
N SER A 57 10.74 -1.63 -17.73
CA SER A 57 12.00 -2.28 -18.05
C SER A 57 13.03 -2.06 -16.93
N ALA A 58 14.00 -2.97 -16.84
CA ALA A 58 14.97 -2.98 -15.74
C ALA A 58 15.77 -1.69 -15.64
N GLU A 59 16.08 -1.05 -16.78
CA GLU A 59 16.79 0.23 -16.84
C GLU A 59 16.00 1.43 -16.29
N LEU A 60 14.67 1.33 -16.21
CA LEU A 60 13.81 2.36 -15.64
C LEU A 60 13.51 2.14 -14.16
N LYS A 61 13.88 0.97 -13.60
CA LYS A 61 13.65 0.68 -12.18
C LYS A 61 14.75 1.34 -11.33
N GLU A 62 14.32 2.25 -10.45
CA GLU A 62 15.20 2.90 -9.47
C GLU A 62 15.23 2.13 -8.13
N VAL A 63 14.22 1.29 -7.89
CA VAL A 63 14.06 0.46 -6.70
C VAL A 63 13.96 -1.00 -7.14
N SER A 64 14.88 -1.83 -6.65
CA SER A 64 14.84 -3.27 -6.90
C SER A 64 13.80 -3.96 -6.01
N THR A 65 13.37 -5.15 -6.42
CA THR A 65 12.50 -6.01 -5.61
C THR A 65 13.12 -6.31 -4.24
N SER A 66 14.44 -6.54 -4.18
CA SER A 66 15.16 -6.78 -2.93
C SER A 66 15.14 -5.58 -1.99
N GLU A 67 15.20 -4.35 -2.52
CA GLU A 67 15.11 -3.14 -1.72
C GLU A 67 13.70 -2.95 -1.16
N GLY A 68 12.66 -3.17 -1.98
CA GLY A 68 11.27 -3.15 -1.53
C GLY A 68 11.00 -4.18 -0.42
N GLN A 69 11.51 -5.40 -0.58
CA GLN A 69 11.44 -6.46 0.44
C GLN A 69 12.17 -6.07 1.73
N ALA A 70 13.37 -5.51 1.63
CA ALA A 70 14.14 -5.07 2.79
C ALA A 70 13.41 -3.95 3.55
N GLN A 71 12.80 -3.00 2.83
CA GLN A 71 12.01 -1.94 3.43
C GLN A 71 10.76 -2.47 4.15
N ALA A 72 10.05 -3.43 3.55
CA ALA A 72 8.90 -4.07 4.18
C ALA A 72 9.29 -4.86 5.42
N ALA A 73 10.41 -5.60 5.38
CA ALA A 73 10.95 -6.31 6.53
C ALA A 73 11.32 -5.35 7.68
N ASN A 74 11.94 -4.21 7.36
CA ASN A 74 12.25 -3.16 8.34
C ASN A 74 10.98 -2.56 9.00
N TRP A 75 9.87 -2.51 8.27
CA TRP A 75 8.58 -2.06 8.79
C TRP A 75 7.75 -3.18 9.44
N GLY A 76 8.17 -4.44 9.30
CA GLY A 76 7.41 -5.59 9.76
C GLY A 76 6.08 -5.79 9.01
N VAL A 77 6.04 -5.44 7.72
CA VAL A 77 4.85 -5.54 6.86
C VAL A 77 5.11 -6.43 5.65
N ASN A 78 4.05 -6.85 4.96
CA ASN A 78 4.17 -7.64 3.74
C ASN A 78 4.57 -6.77 2.53
N PHE A 79 5.15 -7.40 1.51
CA PHE A 79 5.55 -6.74 0.26
C PHE A 79 5.00 -7.47 -0.96
N MET A 80 4.55 -6.71 -1.96
CA MET A 80 4.15 -7.23 -3.27
C MET A 80 4.49 -6.25 -4.39
N GLU A 81 4.97 -6.76 -5.52
CA GLU A 81 5.04 -5.98 -6.76
C GLU A 81 3.75 -6.13 -7.57
N THR A 82 3.28 -5.02 -8.14
CA THR A 82 2.07 -5.00 -8.97
C THR A 82 2.28 -4.21 -10.24
N SER A 83 1.47 -4.53 -11.26
CA SER A 83 1.28 -3.64 -12.39
C SER A 83 -0.21 -3.42 -12.59
N ALA A 84 -0.67 -2.21 -12.27
CA ALA A 84 -2.01 -1.78 -12.61
C ALA A 84 -2.26 -1.79 -14.13
N LYS A 85 -1.21 -1.58 -14.95
CA LYS A 85 -1.29 -1.54 -16.41
C LYS A 85 -1.57 -2.92 -17.01
N THR A 86 -0.88 -3.95 -16.53
CA THR A 86 -1.05 -5.34 -17.02
C THR A 86 -2.00 -6.16 -16.15
N ASN A 87 -2.57 -5.55 -15.10
CA ASN A 87 -3.39 -6.20 -14.08
C ASN A 87 -2.64 -7.32 -13.32
N HIS A 88 -1.31 -7.26 -13.30
CA HIS A 88 -0.47 -8.22 -12.58
C HIS A 88 -0.56 -7.98 -11.07
N ASN A 89 -0.83 -9.06 -10.32
CA ASN A 89 -0.95 -9.11 -8.85
C ASN A 89 -1.98 -8.17 -8.22
N VAL A 90 -2.75 -7.39 -8.99
CA VAL A 90 -3.75 -6.47 -8.44
C VAL A 90 -4.82 -7.22 -7.63
N LYS A 91 -5.36 -8.33 -8.16
CA LYS A 91 -6.35 -9.16 -7.43
C LYS A 91 -5.74 -9.85 -6.21
N GLN A 92 -4.54 -10.41 -6.39
CA GLN A 92 -3.82 -11.12 -5.33
C GLN A 92 -3.50 -10.19 -4.15
N LEU A 93 -3.09 -8.94 -4.42
CA LEU A 93 -2.90 -7.91 -3.41
C LEU A 93 -4.10 -7.79 -2.49
N PHE A 94 -5.29 -7.59 -3.05
CA PHE A 94 -6.50 -7.44 -2.23
C PHE A 94 -6.89 -8.74 -1.52
N GLN A 95 -6.72 -9.90 -2.16
CA GLN A 95 -7.00 -11.20 -1.54
C GLN A 95 -6.10 -11.47 -0.34
N GLU A 96 -4.79 -11.25 -0.48
CA GLU A 96 -3.83 -11.42 0.61
C GLU A 96 -4.14 -10.48 1.77
N LEU A 97 -4.47 -9.22 1.48
CA LEU A 97 -4.77 -8.24 2.51
C LEU A 97 -6.06 -8.56 3.27
N LEU A 98 -7.08 -9.09 2.57
CA LEU A 98 -8.29 -9.62 3.21
C LEU A 98 -8.02 -10.88 4.04
N ASN A 99 -7.09 -11.75 3.61
CA ASN A 99 -6.72 -12.96 4.35
C ASN A 99 -5.90 -12.67 5.61
N MET A 100 -5.15 -11.56 5.65
CA MET A 100 -4.43 -11.10 6.84
C MET A 100 -5.39 -10.58 7.91
N GLU A 101 -6.57 -10.09 7.51
CA GLU A 101 -7.57 -9.65 8.46
C GLU A 101 -8.20 -10.85 9.18
N LYS A 102 -8.16 -10.80 10.52
CA LYS A 102 -8.80 -11.81 11.39
C LYS A 102 -10.23 -11.43 11.79
N SER A 103 -10.65 -10.18 11.58
CA SER A 103 -11.96 -9.62 11.99
C SER A 103 -12.91 -9.45 10.79
N ARG A 104 -14.18 -9.85 10.93
CA ARG A 104 -15.15 -9.95 9.80
C ARG A 104 -15.74 -8.63 9.28
N ASN A 105 -15.23 -7.46 9.68
CA ASN A 105 -15.76 -6.15 9.28
C ASN A 105 -14.64 -5.18 8.84
N VAL A 106 -14.14 -5.33 7.61
CA VAL A 106 -13.05 -4.49 7.08
C VAL A 106 -13.56 -3.34 6.25
N PHE A 107 -12.96 -2.17 6.43
CA PHE A 107 -13.03 -1.08 5.46
C PHE A 107 -11.62 -0.81 4.95
N LEU A 108 -11.38 -1.07 3.65
CA LEU A 108 -10.10 -0.83 2.99
C LEU A 108 -9.95 0.67 2.70
N ILE A 109 -8.86 1.27 3.18
CA ILE A 109 -8.51 2.66 2.84
C ILE A 109 -7.22 2.62 2.04
N LEU A 110 -7.33 3.01 0.77
CA LEU A 110 -6.18 3.23 -0.11
C LEU A 110 -5.62 4.64 0.17
N VAL A 111 -4.39 4.72 0.68
CA VAL A 111 -3.67 5.99 0.84
C VAL A 111 -2.75 6.16 -0.37
N PHE A 112 -3.24 6.86 -1.40
CA PHE A 112 -2.43 7.24 -2.56
C PHE A 112 -1.70 8.56 -2.31
N PHE A 113 -0.38 8.58 -2.53
CA PHE A 113 0.39 9.82 -2.77
C PHE A 113 0.59 10.03 -4.29
N LYS A 114 0.82 11.27 -4.67
CA LYS A 114 0.25 11.94 -5.86
C LYS A 114 1.02 11.70 -7.17
N GLN A 115 0.40 11.04 -8.15
CA GLN A 115 0.62 11.33 -9.58
C GLN A 115 -0.63 12.05 -10.11
N ARG A 116 -0.52 13.34 -10.39
CA ARG A 116 -1.57 14.19 -10.98
C ARG A 116 -1.95 13.65 -12.37
N LYS A 117 -2.86 12.66 -12.46
CA LYS A 117 -3.80 12.53 -13.61
C LYS A 117 -4.91 11.48 -13.52
N LEU A 118 -5.01 10.64 -12.46
CA LEU A 118 -6.02 9.57 -12.44
C LEU A 118 -6.96 9.54 -11.23
N VAL A 119 -6.99 10.59 -10.40
CA VAL A 119 -7.88 10.62 -9.23
C VAL A 119 -8.69 11.92 -9.22
N ASN A 120 -9.46 12.13 -10.28
CA ASN A 120 -10.66 12.96 -10.14
C ASN A 120 -11.78 12.01 -9.72
N GLU A 121 -12.18 12.17 -8.46
CA GLU A 121 -13.35 11.57 -7.83
C GLU A 121 -13.28 10.07 -7.54
N GLY A 122 -13.16 9.73 -6.26
CA GLY A 122 -13.43 8.38 -5.81
C GLY A 122 -12.71 8.00 -4.54
N ILE A 123 -13.33 8.32 -3.40
CA ILE A 123 -13.25 7.38 -2.27
C ILE A 123 -13.80 6.06 -2.82
N ILE A 124 -12.92 5.10 -3.14
CA ILE A 124 -13.36 3.74 -3.48
C ILE A 124 -13.90 3.16 -2.16
N LYS A 125 -15.19 3.38 -1.90
CA LYS A 125 -15.96 2.56 -0.98
C LYS A 125 -16.04 1.18 -1.63
N LEU A 126 -15.16 0.27 -1.20
CA LEU A 126 -15.37 -1.17 -1.35
C LEU A 126 -16.54 -1.59 -0.44
N LYS A 127 -17.74 -1.10 -0.76
CA LYS A 127 -18.97 -1.79 -0.40
C LYS A 127 -19.25 -2.71 -1.58
N ARG A 128 -19.21 -4.01 -1.33
CA ARG A 128 -19.75 -5.06 -2.21
C ARG A 128 -18.82 -5.53 -3.33
N TYR A 129 -17.76 -6.24 -2.94
CA TYR A 129 -17.49 -7.53 -3.58
C TYR A 129 -17.96 -8.56 -2.56
N PHE A 130 -19.08 -9.23 -2.87
CA PHE A 130 -20.06 -9.93 -2.00
C PHE A 130 -21.19 -9.02 -1.48
#